data_AF-A0A0D3I0G4-F1
#
_entry.id   AF-A0A0D3I0G4-F1
#
_cell.length_a   1.000
_cell.length_b   1.000
_cell.length_c   1.000
_cell.angle_alpha   90.00
_cell.angle_beta   90.00
_cell.angle_gamma   90.00
#
_symmetry.space_group_name_H-M   'P 1'
#
loop_
_entity.id
_entity.type
_entity.pdbx_description
1 polymer ?
#
loop_
_entity_poly.entity_id
_entity_poly.type
_entity_poly.pdbx_seq_one_letter_code
_entity_poly.pdbx_strand_id
1 'polypeptide(L)'
;MLATLVFPAAYSPSPFASLAAARPRTAAAPAMSELTLAATVVRDVSALPTMYALMSLNEYMTHRYFQHLEFNRPESLPWVKSLVERVAGVPAAEQRVPGDGHVEHHAETYDDMSLKNDERWRANKASQSLDGDYYRGTAFHWSATFIMTVQMLPSVLPTYALMGWSLPDTFAILLPSMLLHAVVYAHWIFENHMGHHVLGGQCNYNATRLLQRQMRESAGGGGGTAPAAIANGGTIIADAYSE
;
A
#
# COMPACT_ATOMS: atom_id res chain seq x y z
N MET A 1 -31.36 23.85 -102.34
CA MET A 1 -32.69 24.20 -101.79
C MET A 1 -32.53 24.39 -100.28
N LEU A 2 -32.82 25.58 -99.78
CA LEU A 2 -32.73 25.98 -98.38
C LEU A 2 -33.82 25.28 -97.56
N ALA A 3 -33.46 24.85 -96.34
CA ALA A 3 -34.41 24.69 -95.23
C ALA A 3 -33.75 25.21 -93.95
N THR A 4 -34.28 26.31 -93.43
CA THR A 4 -33.91 26.97 -92.17
C THR A 4 -34.93 26.57 -91.11
N LEU A 5 -34.51 26.03 -89.95
CA LEU A 5 -35.25 26.07 -88.67
C LEU A 5 -34.24 25.82 -87.52
N VAL A 6 -33.73 26.88 -86.88
CA VAL A 6 -34.15 27.46 -85.58
C VAL A 6 -33.94 26.51 -84.38
N PHE A 7 -32.91 26.83 -83.59
CA PHE A 7 -32.65 26.31 -82.25
C PHE A 7 -33.46 27.08 -81.20
N PRO A 8 -34.10 26.44 -80.21
CA PRO A 8 -34.49 27.10 -78.98
C PRO A 8 -33.38 26.99 -77.93
N ALA A 9 -33.02 28.14 -77.36
CA ALA A 9 -32.16 28.27 -76.20
C ALA A 9 -32.81 27.60 -74.98
N ALA A 10 -32.16 26.57 -74.43
CA ALA A 10 -32.50 26.01 -73.13
C ALA A 10 -31.66 26.71 -72.04
N TYR A 11 -32.36 27.56 -71.32
CA TYR A 11 -32.08 28.18 -70.04
C TYR A 11 -31.14 27.37 -69.13
N SER A 12 -30.07 28.00 -68.66
CA SER A 12 -29.18 27.48 -67.61
C SER A 12 -29.75 27.84 -66.22
N PRO A 13 -30.03 26.88 -65.34
CA PRO A 13 -30.20 27.16 -63.92
C PRO A 13 -28.85 27.09 -63.19
N SER A 14 -28.55 28.20 -62.51
CA SER A 14 -27.47 28.45 -61.55
C SER A 14 -27.25 27.29 -60.54
N PRO A 15 -26.00 27.03 -60.09
CA PRO A 15 -25.67 25.94 -59.14
C PRO A 15 -26.09 26.20 -57.69
N PHE A 16 -26.89 27.24 -57.40
CA PHE A 16 -27.27 27.61 -56.04
C PHE A 16 -28.75 27.34 -55.75
N ALA A 17 -29.15 26.06 -55.63
CA ALA A 17 -30.38 25.67 -54.94
C ALA A 17 -30.44 24.15 -54.68
N SER A 18 -29.82 23.68 -53.59
CA SER A 18 -30.43 22.68 -52.70
C SER A 18 -29.55 22.49 -51.45
N LEU A 19 -29.45 23.53 -50.62
CA LEU A 19 -29.15 23.37 -49.19
C LEU A 19 -30.48 23.02 -48.50
N ALA A 20 -31.05 21.87 -48.86
CA ALA A 20 -32.08 21.25 -48.05
C ALA A 20 -31.40 20.77 -46.77
N ALA A 21 -31.73 21.45 -45.67
CA ALA A 21 -31.20 21.24 -44.34
C ALA A 21 -31.12 19.75 -43.97
N ALA A 22 -29.92 19.19 -44.01
CA ALA A 22 -29.57 18.01 -43.24
C ALA A 22 -29.53 18.45 -41.77
N ARG A 23 -30.71 18.50 -41.14
CA ARG A 23 -30.82 18.67 -39.69
C ARG A 23 -30.06 17.49 -39.07
N PRO A 24 -28.96 17.70 -38.32
CA PRO A 24 -28.39 16.60 -37.57
C PRO A 24 -29.50 16.10 -36.65
N ARG A 25 -29.84 14.82 -36.77
CA ARG A 25 -30.60 14.16 -35.71
C ARG A 25 -29.74 14.30 -34.46
N THR A 26 -30.09 15.23 -33.59
CA THR A 26 -29.64 15.22 -32.21
C THR A 26 -30.04 13.85 -31.69
N ALA A 27 -29.07 12.95 -31.57
CA ALA A 27 -29.26 11.71 -30.85
C ALA A 27 -29.80 12.12 -29.48
N ALA A 28 -30.99 11.62 -29.13
CA ALA A 28 -31.50 11.80 -27.79
C ALA A 28 -30.41 11.32 -26.83
N ALA A 29 -29.95 12.20 -25.94
CA ALA A 29 -29.09 11.78 -24.86
C ALA A 29 -29.78 10.59 -24.18
N PRO A 30 -29.09 9.46 -23.94
CA PRO A 30 -29.72 8.33 -23.29
C PRO A 30 -30.32 8.82 -21.98
N ALA A 31 -31.65 8.73 -21.85
CA ALA A 31 -32.34 9.07 -20.62
C ALA A 31 -31.90 8.04 -19.58
N MET A 32 -30.93 8.41 -18.73
CA MET A 32 -30.55 7.56 -17.61
C MET A 32 -31.74 7.45 -16.68
N SER A 33 -32.10 6.23 -16.29
CA SER A 33 -33.11 6.04 -15.26
C SER A 33 -32.60 6.61 -13.93
N GLU A 34 -33.48 7.13 -13.09
CA GLU A 34 -33.15 7.58 -11.71
C GLU A 34 -32.38 6.49 -10.93
N LEU A 35 -32.72 5.22 -11.16
CA LEU A 35 -32.04 4.08 -10.56
C LEU A 35 -30.59 3.94 -11.06
N THR A 36 -30.34 4.21 -12.35
CA THR A 36 -29.00 4.22 -12.95
C THR A 36 -28.16 5.39 -12.45
N LEU A 37 -28.78 6.57 -12.30
CA LEU A 37 -28.12 7.75 -11.74
C LEU A 37 -27.74 7.51 -10.28
N ALA A 38 -28.68 7.03 -9.45
CA ALA A 38 -28.42 6.73 -8.04
C ALA A 38 -27.32 5.67 -7.87
N ALA A 39 -27.35 4.60 -8.66
CA ALA A 39 -26.31 3.57 -8.64
C ALA A 39 -24.93 4.11 -9.03
N THR A 40 -24.88 4.99 -10.04
CA THR A 40 -23.63 5.65 -10.46
C THR A 40 -23.09 6.54 -9.34
N VAL A 41 -23.93 7.39 -8.73
CA VAL A 41 -23.53 8.25 -7.62
C VAL A 41 -23.02 7.43 -6.44
N VAL A 42 -23.72 6.36 -6.06
CA VAL A 42 -23.29 5.48 -4.97
C VAL A 42 -21.95 4.83 -5.28
N ARG A 43 -21.76 4.31 -6.49
CA ARG A 43 -20.48 3.73 -6.94
C ARG A 43 -19.36 4.76 -6.87
N ASP A 44 -19.59 5.97 -7.37
CA ASP A 44 -18.56 7.00 -7.47
C ASP A 44 -18.17 7.53 -6.08
N VAL A 45 -19.15 7.73 -5.19
CA VAL A 45 -18.90 8.17 -3.80
C VAL A 45 -18.24 7.06 -2.96
N SER A 46 -18.57 5.79 -3.20
CA SER A 46 -18.00 4.66 -2.46
C SER A 46 -16.59 4.27 -2.90
N ALA A 47 -16.11 4.72 -4.07
CA ALA A 47 -14.76 4.41 -4.55
C ALA A 47 -13.68 4.89 -3.57
N LEU A 48 -13.75 6.13 -3.10
CA LEU A 48 -12.73 6.70 -2.20
C LEU A 48 -12.65 6.00 -0.83
N PRO A 49 -13.76 5.80 -0.08
CA PRO A 49 -13.73 5.03 1.16
C PRO A 49 -13.25 3.58 0.96
N THR A 50 -13.62 2.96 -0.16
CA THR A 50 -13.17 1.60 -0.50
C THR A 50 -11.66 1.57 -0.72
N MET A 51 -11.10 2.53 -1.48
CA MET A 51 -9.65 2.63 -1.67
C MET A 51 -8.94 2.84 -0.34
N TYR A 52 -9.43 3.74 0.51
CA TYR A 52 -8.85 3.98 1.83
C TYR A 52 -8.81 2.70 2.67
N ALA A 53 -9.92 1.97 2.75
CA ALA A 53 -9.99 0.72 3.51
C ALA A 53 -9.01 -0.34 2.99
N LEU A 54 -8.96 -0.54 1.66
CA LEU A 54 -8.03 -1.49 1.04
C LEU A 54 -6.57 -1.07 1.26
N MET A 55 -6.27 0.22 1.15
CA MET A 55 -4.94 0.78 1.38
C MET A 55 -4.51 0.56 2.83
N SER A 56 -5.36 0.92 3.80
CA SER A 56 -5.05 0.76 5.23
C SER A 56 -4.81 -0.71 5.61
N LEU A 57 -5.61 -1.64 5.04
CA LEU A 57 -5.36 -3.05 5.24
C LEU A 57 -4.03 -3.48 4.61
N ASN A 58 -3.74 -3.02 3.39
CA ASN A 58 -2.50 -3.34 2.69
C ASN A 58 -1.26 -2.81 3.45
N GLU A 59 -1.34 -1.58 3.94
CA GLU A 59 -0.33 -0.95 4.78
C GLU A 59 -0.12 -1.75 6.05
N TYR A 60 -1.19 -2.09 6.79
CA TYR A 60 -1.08 -2.93 7.98
C TYR A 60 -0.37 -4.26 7.68
N MET A 61 -0.76 -4.94 6.60
CA MET A 61 -0.16 -6.21 6.22
C MET A 61 1.32 -6.05 5.86
N THR A 62 1.67 -5.01 5.09
CA THR A 62 3.04 -4.72 4.68
C THR A 62 3.90 -4.35 5.88
N HIS A 63 3.44 -3.38 6.67
CA HIS A 63 4.14 -2.87 7.84
C HIS A 63 4.38 -3.97 8.86
N ARG A 64 3.36 -4.75 9.19
CA ARG A 64 3.45 -5.83 10.19
C ARG A 64 4.26 -7.03 9.71
N TYR A 65 3.91 -7.61 8.57
CA TYR A 65 4.45 -8.91 8.18
C TYR A 65 5.75 -8.80 7.37
N PHE A 66 5.90 -7.76 6.55
CA PHE A 66 7.08 -7.55 5.73
C PHE A 66 8.10 -6.62 6.44
N GLN A 67 7.70 -5.40 6.81
CA GLN A 67 8.64 -4.42 7.36
C GLN A 67 9.07 -4.76 8.80
N HIS A 68 8.15 -5.20 9.65
CA HIS A 68 8.46 -5.73 10.99
C HIS A 68 8.85 -7.21 11.01
N LEU A 69 9.04 -7.82 9.83
CA LEU A 69 9.50 -9.20 9.66
C LEU A 69 8.65 -10.24 10.41
N GLU A 70 7.39 -9.95 10.76
CA GLU A 70 6.57 -10.93 11.47
C GLU A 70 6.32 -12.18 10.62
N PHE A 71 6.39 -12.11 9.28
CA PHE A 71 6.34 -13.30 8.43
C PHE A 71 7.44 -14.32 8.77
N ASN A 72 8.62 -13.88 9.22
CA ASN A 72 9.73 -14.76 9.54
C ASN A 72 9.52 -15.53 10.85
N ARG A 73 8.52 -15.17 11.66
CA ARG A 73 8.19 -15.90 12.89
C ARG A 73 7.54 -17.25 12.59
N PRO A 74 7.89 -18.33 13.31
CA PRO A 74 7.40 -19.67 13.00
C PRO A 74 5.86 -19.79 13.14
N GLU A 75 5.26 -19.05 14.07
CA GLU A 75 3.82 -19.03 14.33
C GLU A 75 3.02 -18.11 13.39
N SER A 76 3.69 -17.30 12.57
CA SER A 76 3.05 -16.32 11.71
C SER A 76 2.51 -16.94 10.43
N LEU A 77 1.24 -16.64 10.13
CA LEU A 77 0.53 -17.06 8.91
C LEU A 77 0.75 -18.55 8.55
N PRO A 78 0.45 -19.50 9.47
CA PRO A 78 0.79 -20.92 9.28
C PRO A 78 0.12 -21.54 8.04
N TRP A 79 -1.05 -21.02 7.65
CA TRP A 79 -1.74 -21.45 6.44
C TRP A 79 -1.01 -21.01 5.16
N VAL A 80 -0.38 -19.83 5.15
CA VAL A 80 0.44 -19.36 4.01
C VAL A 80 1.70 -20.21 3.92
N LYS A 81 2.38 -20.42 5.05
CA LYS A 81 3.63 -21.18 5.07
C LYS A 81 3.45 -22.63 4.63
N SER A 82 2.37 -23.26 5.10
CA SER A 82 2.02 -24.62 4.66
C SER A 82 1.62 -24.67 3.18
N LEU A 83 1.00 -23.62 2.63
CA LEU A 83 0.75 -23.54 1.19
C LEU A 83 2.05 -23.42 0.39
N VAL A 84 2.97 -22.53 0.81
CA VAL A 84 4.28 -22.37 0.17
C VAL A 84 5.08 -23.67 0.24
N GLU A 85 5.07 -24.35 1.38
CA GLU A 85 5.73 -25.66 1.53
C GLU A 85 5.15 -26.70 0.57
N ARG A 86 3.82 -26.74 0.39
CA ARG A 86 3.17 -27.66 -0.56
C ARG A 86 3.47 -27.34 -2.02
N VAL A 87 3.59 -26.06 -2.37
CA VAL A 87 3.75 -25.62 -3.76
C VAL A 87 5.21 -25.58 -4.19
N ALA A 88 6.09 -25.08 -3.32
CA ALA A 88 7.50 -24.84 -3.60
C ALA A 88 8.45 -25.85 -2.93
N GLY A 89 7.96 -26.69 -2.01
CA GLY A 89 8.78 -27.66 -1.29
C GLY A 89 9.71 -27.06 -0.24
N VAL A 90 9.54 -25.76 0.10
CA VAL A 90 10.39 -25.06 1.08
C VAL A 90 9.82 -25.25 2.48
N PRO A 91 10.55 -25.83 3.44
CA PRO A 91 10.07 -26.01 4.81
C PRO A 91 9.71 -24.68 5.47
N ALA A 92 8.63 -24.64 6.26
CA ALA A 92 8.16 -23.41 6.93
C ALA A 92 9.23 -22.70 7.78
N ALA A 93 10.20 -23.44 8.34
CA ALA A 93 11.31 -22.89 9.12
C ALA A 93 12.35 -22.13 8.28
N GLU A 94 12.47 -22.47 7.00
CA GLU A 94 13.42 -21.88 6.04
C GLU A 94 12.78 -20.73 5.22
N GLN A 95 11.46 -20.56 5.32
CA GLN A 95 10.72 -19.47 4.67
C GLN A 95 10.98 -18.14 5.38
N ARG A 96 12.10 -17.50 5.05
CA ARG A 96 12.46 -16.16 5.52
C ARG A 96 12.55 -15.19 4.36
N VAL A 97 11.98 -14.00 4.54
CA VAL A 97 12.06 -12.91 3.58
C VAL A 97 12.89 -11.80 4.19
N PRO A 98 13.92 -11.28 3.49
CA PRO A 98 14.61 -10.09 3.94
C PRO A 98 13.64 -8.90 3.88
N GLY A 99 13.61 -8.10 4.95
CA GLY A 99 12.82 -6.87 5.00
C GLY A 99 13.47 -5.76 4.16
N ASP A 100 12.85 -4.60 4.13
CA ASP A 100 13.35 -3.39 3.46
C ASP A 100 14.28 -2.53 4.34
N GLY A 101 14.71 -3.05 5.49
CA GLY A 101 15.55 -2.32 6.46
C GLY A 101 14.77 -1.41 7.40
N HIS A 102 13.44 -1.35 7.30
CA HIS A 102 12.59 -0.43 8.05
C HIS A 102 12.83 -0.46 9.57
N VAL A 103 13.01 -1.65 10.17
CA VAL A 103 13.29 -1.80 11.61
C VAL A 103 14.65 -1.21 11.96
N GLU A 104 15.64 -1.42 11.12
CA GLU A 104 17.00 -0.93 11.32
C GLU A 104 17.06 0.60 11.21
N HIS A 105 16.36 1.19 10.23
CA HIS A 105 16.22 2.65 10.11
C HIS A 105 15.51 3.26 11.32
N HIS A 106 14.48 2.59 11.86
CA HIS A 106 13.85 3.00 13.13
C HIS A 106 14.77 2.88 14.32
N ALA A 107 15.55 1.82 14.39
CA ALA A 107 16.50 1.64 15.47
C ALA A 107 17.62 2.67 15.42
N GLU A 108 18.00 3.15 14.23
CA GLU A 108 19.02 4.19 14.02
C GLU A 108 18.53 5.62 14.33
N THR A 109 17.25 5.91 14.09
CA THR A 109 16.72 7.27 14.20
C THR A 109 16.25 7.54 15.65
N TYR A 110 16.70 8.64 16.26
CA TYR A 110 16.18 9.12 17.53
C TYR A 110 14.80 9.79 17.36
N ASP A 111 14.09 10.01 18.47
CA ASP A 111 12.77 10.67 18.45
C ASP A 111 12.80 12.07 17.83
N ASP A 112 13.96 12.75 17.85
CA ASP A 112 14.19 14.07 17.24
C ASP A 112 14.67 13.99 15.78
N MET A 113 14.58 12.81 15.15
CA MET A 113 15.02 12.52 13.79
C MET A 113 16.54 12.59 13.56
N SER A 114 17.35 12.75 14.62
CA SER A 114 18.80 12.62 14.50
C SER A 114 19.21 11.14 14.39
N LEU A 115 20.31 10.88 13.67
CA LEU A 115 20.81 9.51 13.49
C LEU A 115 21.78 9.14 14.60
N LYS A 116 21.64 7.92 15.14
CA LYS A 116 22.64 7.28 15.99
C LYS A 116 23.89 7.05 15.15
N ASN A 117 24.99 7.68 15.54
CA ASN A 117 26.27 7.57 14.85
C ASN A 117 27.44 7.30 15.81
N ASP A 118 27.14 6.99 17.07
CA ASP A 118 28.15 6.62 18.05
C ASP A 118 28.78 5.26 17.70
N GLU A 119 30.03 5.07 18.14
CA GLU A 119 30.82 3.87 17.87
C GLU A 119 30.11 2.59 18.35
N ARG A 120 29.37 2.68 19.47
CA ARG A 120 28.58 1.58 20.00
C ARG A 120 27.42 1.20 19.07
N TRP A 121 26.70 2.16 18.51
CA TRP A 121 25.66 1.88 17.50
C TRP A 121 26.25 1.28 16.22
N ARG A 122 27.32 1.89 15.70
CA ARG A 122 28.02 1.47 14.47
C ARG A 122 28.58 0.05 14.54
N ALA A 123 28.89 -0.45 15.74
CA ALA A 123 29.35 -1.82 15.95
C ALA A 123 28.23 -2.89 15.84
N ASN A 124 26.95 -2.50 15.86
CA ASN A 124 25.83 -3.44 15.83
C ASN A 124 25.55 -3.97 14.42
N LYS A 125 25.15 -5.26 14.31
CA LYS A 125 24.72 -5.88 13.04
C LYS A 125 23.61 -5.09 12.33
N ALA A 126 22.66 -4.53 13.10
CA ALA A 126 21.58 -3.67 12.59
C ALA A 126 22.08 -2.38 11.92
N SER A 127 23.18 -1.81 12.42
CA SER A 127 23.79 -0.61 11.82
C SER A 127 24.61 -0.96 10.58
N GLN A 128 25.25 -2.13 10.60
CA GLN A 128 26.06 -2.66 9.50
C GLN A 128 25.21 -3.12 8.31
N SER A 129 24.00 -3.65 8.53
CA SER A 129 23.08 -4.00 7.44
C SER A 129 22.64 -2.78 6.64
N LEU A 130 22.70 -1.58 7.23
CA LEU A 130 22.43 -0.31 6.58
C LEU A 130 23.65 0.32 5.88
N ASP A 131 24.87 -0.23 6.02
CA ASP A 131 26.08 0.39 5.45
C ASP A 131 26.06 0.41 3.91
N GLY A 132 25.38 -0.56 3.29
CA GLY A 132 25.20 -0.63 1.84
C GLY A 132 23.96 0.10 1.33
N ASP A 133 23.11 0.65 2.21
CA ASP A 133 21.87 1.31 1.82
C ASP A 133 22.14 2.78 1.42
N TYR A 134 21.93 3.08 0.14
CA TYR A 134 22.04 4.44 -0.39
C TYR A 134 21.07 5.42 0.28
N TYR A 135 19.95 4.92 0.82
CA TYR A 135 18.89 5.70 1.44
C TYR A 135 18.93 5.63 2.98
N ARG A 136 20.06 5.25 3.58
CA ARG A 136 20.27 5.27 5.03
C ARG A 136 19.84 6.61 5.67
N GLY A 137 19.04 6.53 6.73
CA GLY A 137 18.54 7.71 7.44
C GLY A 137 17.38 8.42 6.75
N THR A 138 16.78 7.80 5.73
CA THR A 138 15.49 8.23 5.18
C THR A 138 14.36 7.43 5.82
N ALA A 139 13.18 8.04 5.90
CA ALA A 139 12.01 7.40 6.53
C ALA A 139 11.39 6.27 5.67
N PHE A 140 11.70 6.22 4.37
CA PHE A 140 10.99 5.36 3.41
C PHE A 140 11.77 5.22 2.09
N HIS A 141 11.76 4.01 1.52
CA HIS A 141 12.36 3.68 0.24
C HIS A 141 11.31 3.57 -0.88
N TRP A 142 11.55 4.12 -2.08
CA TRP A 142 10.58 4.08 -3.20
C TRP A 142 10.17 2.67 -3.63
N SER A 143 11.03 1.68 -3.41
CA SER A 143 10.67 0.26 -3.62
C SER A 143 9.53 -0.20 -2.70
N ALA A 144 9.39 0.34 -1.49
CA ALA A 144 8.28 0.01 -0.60
C ALA A 144 6.95 0.48 -1.18
N THR A 145 6.88 1.69 -1.76
CA THR A 145 5.67 2.14 -2.48
C THR A 145 5.38 1.26 -3.68
N PHE A 146 6.40 0.83 -4.41
CA PHE A 146 6.22 -0.09 -5.53
C PHE A 146 5.66 -1.44 -5.06
N ILE A 147 6.26 -2.05 -4.02
CA ILE A 147 5.81 -3.33 -3.44
C ILE A 147 4.38 -3.20 -2.93
N MET A 148 4.06 -2.15 -2.18
CA MET A 148 2.70 -1.88 -1.70
C MET A 148 1.71 -1.75 -2.86
N THR A 149 2.08 -1.05 -3.94
CA THR A 149 1.23 -0.90 -5.13
C THR A 149 0.93 -2.26 -5.77
N VAL A 150 1.96 -3.10 -5.94
CA VAL A 150 1.80 -4.45 -6.52
C VAL A 150 0.98 -5.35 -5.60
N GLN A 151 1.21 -5.29 -4.30
CA GLN A 151 0.48 -6.07 -3.28
C GLN A 151 -0.99 -5.68 -3.18
N MET A 152 -1.36 -4.45 -3.55
CA MET A 152 -2.76 -4.04 -3.62
C MET A 152 -3.51 -4.62 -4.83
N LEU A 153 -2.84 -4.99 -5.92
CA LEU A 153 -3.52 -5.44 -7.14
C LEU A 153 -4.47 -6.63 -6.92
N PRO A 154 -4.11 -7.69 -6.16
CA PRO A 154 -4.99 -8.82 -5.89
C PRO A 154 -6.28 -8.46 -5.14
N SER A 155 -6.31 -7.37 -4.37
CA SER A 155 -7.51 -6.94 -3.65
C SER A 155 -8.27 -5.82 -4.38
N VAL A 156 -7.55 -4.86 -4.98
CA VAL A 156 -8.14 -3.71 -5.69
C VAL A 156 -8.82 -4.13 -6.98
N LEU A 157 -8.14 -4.90 -7.84
CA LEU A 157 -8.68 -5.27 -9.15
C LEU A 157 -10.04 -5.98 -9.06
N PRO A 158 -10.21 -7.05 -8.25
CA PRO A 158 -11.52 -7.69 -8.13
C PRO A 158 -12.55 -6.79 -7.45
N THR A 159 -12.17 -5.99 -6.44
CA THR A 159 -13.11 -5.10 -5.75
C THR A 159 -13.67 -4.04 -6.70
N TYR A 160 -12.81 -3.37 -7.46
CA TYR A 160 -13.22 -2.33 -8.39
C TYR A 160 -13.96 -2.89 -9.61
N ALA A 161 -13.59 -4.07 -10.08
CA ALA A 161 -14.36 -4.78 -11.10
C ALA A 161 -15.79 -5.10 -10.62
N LEU A 162 -15.96 -5.55 -9.37
CA LEU A 162 -17.28 -5.79 -8.75
C LEU A 162 -18.09 -4.51 -8.56
N MET A 163 -17.43 -3.39 -8.32
CA MET A 163 -18.05 -2.06 -8.30
C MET A 163 -18.40 -1.53 -9.70
N GLY A 164 -18.03 -2.22 -10.77
CA GLY A 164 -18.33 -1.83 -12.14
C GLY A 164 -17.37 -0.78 -12.72
N TRP A 165 -16.14 -0.71 -12.24
CA TRP A 165 -15.06 0.09 -12.83
C TRP A 165 -14.31 -0.70 -13.89
N SER A 166 -13.86 0.00 -14.93
CA SER A 166 -12.96 -0.59 -15.92
C SER A 166 -11.53 -0.70 -15.36
N LEU A 167 -10.71 -1.55 -15.97
CA LEU A 167 -9.31 -1.70 -15.56
C LEU A 167 -8.52 -0.38 -15.72
N PRO A 168 -8.63 0.38 -16.83
CA PRO A 168 -8.03 1.71 -16.93
C PRO A 168 -8.48 2.68 -15.83
N ASP A 169 -9.78 2.74 -15.53
CA ASP A 169 -10.29 3.64 -14.49
C ASP A 169 -9.78 3.24 -13.11
N THR A 170 -9.71 1.93 -12.84
CA THR A 170 -9.15 1.39 -11.59
C THR A 170 -7.70 1.84 -11.40
N PHE A 171 -6.87 1.78 -12.45
CA PHE A 171 -5.49 2.29 -12.38
C PHE A 171 -5.43 3.81 -12.24
N ALA A 172 -6.35 4.54 -12.88
CA ALA A 172 -6.48 5.99 -12.74
C ALA A 172 -6.90 6.43 -11.33
N ILE A 173 -7.52 5.55 -10.54
CA ILE A 173 -7.83 5.77 -9.13
C ILE A 173 -6.68 5.28 -8.24
N LEU A 174 -6.15 4.09 -8.49
CA LEU A 174 -5.10 3.46 -7.68
C LEU A 174 -3.79 4.25 -7.69
N LEU A 175 -3.24 4.58 -8.87
CA LEU A 175 -1.90 5.18 -8.94
C LEU A 175 -1.82 6.56 -8.28
N PRO A 176 -2.77 7.49 -8.50
CA PRO A 176 -2.79 8.75 -7.76
C PRO A 176 -3.04 8.55 -6.27
N SER A 177 -3.85 7.56 -5.88
CA SER A 177 -4.10 7.24 -4.47
C SER A 177 -2.85 6.70 -3.77
N MET A 178 -2.05 5.86 -4.43
CA MET A 178 -0.74 5.39 -3.95
C MET A 178 0.25 6.53 -3.79
N LEU A 179 0.28 7.46 -4.74
CA LEU A 179 1.16 8.62 -4.67
C LEU A 179 0.73 9.57 -3.55
N LEU A 180 -0.57 9.86 -3.43
CA LEU A 180 -1.12 10.68 -2.36
C LEU A 180 -0.84 10.03 -1.00
N HIS A 181 -1.05 8.71 -0.90
CA HIS A 181 -0.69 7.94 0.28
C HIS A 181 0.80 8.11 0.58
N ALA A 182 1.72 7.87 -0.36
CA ALA A 182 3.15 8.03 -0.13
C ALA A 182 3.54 9.45 0.34
N VAL A 183 2.96 10.50 -0.26
CA VAL A 183 3.27 11.90 0.09
C VAL A 183 2.67 12.31 1.44
N VAL A 184 1.38 12.03 1.65
CA VAL A 184 0.70 12.34 2.91
C VAL A 184 1.29 11.51 4.03
N TYR A 185 1.60 10.24 3.79
CA TYR A 185 2.24 9.37 4.77
C TYR A 185 3.65 9.86 5.07
N ALA A 186 4.47 10.24 4.07
CA ALA A 186 5.79 10.84 4.33
C ALA A 186 5.71 12.12 5.20
N HIS A 187 4.71 12.97 4.96
CA HIS A 187 4.49 14.19 5.76
C HIS A 187 3.90 13.88 7.16
N TRP A 188 2.92 12.99 7.24
CA TRP A 188 2.21 12.64 8.46
C TRP A 188 3.05 11.76 9.38
N ILE A 189 3.89 10.85 8.86
CA ILE A 189 4.93 10.15 9.61
C ILE A 189 5.93 11.13 10.20
N PHE A 190 6.35 12.16 9.45
CA PHE A 190 7.26 13.17 9.98
C PHE A 190 6.72 13.81 11.27
N GLU A 191 5.40 13.97 11.37
CA GLU A 191 4.73 14.54 12.55
C GLU A 191 4.24 13.50 13.59
N ASN A 192 3.78 12.31 13.17
CA ASN A 192 3.12 11.31 14.04
C ASN A 192 3.96 10.06 14.33
N HIS A 193 4.95 9.73 13.50
CA HIS A 193 5.91 8.67 13.79
C HIS A 193 6.69 8.99 15.06
N MET A 194 7.05 10.27 15.26
CA MET A 194 7.53 10.79 16.54
C MET A 194 6.61 10.42 17.72
N GLY A 195 5.29 10.53 17.55
CA GLY A 195 4.29 10.18 18.57
C GLY A 195 4.16 8.68 18.83
N HIS A 196 4.22 7.85 17.78
CA HIS A 196 4.21 6.39 17.90
C HIS A 196 5.51 5.85 18.52
N HIS A 197 6.67 6.46 18.27
CA HIS A 197 7.96 6.12 18.91
C HIS A 197 8.00 6.45 20.39
N VAL A 198 7.48 7.62 20.78
CA VAL A 198 7.41 7.99 22.19
C VAL A 198 6.44 7.08 22.94
N LEU A 199 5.22 6.86 22.42
CA LEU A 199 4.21 6.04 23.11
C LEU A 199 4.52 4.53 23.01
N GLY A 200 4.84 4.03 21.83
CA GLY A 200 5.19 2.62 21.60
C GLY A 200 6.50 2.25 22.29
N GLY A 201 7.53 3.09 22.17
CA GLY A 201 8.81 2.94 22.85
C GLY A 201 8.70 3.04 24.37
N GLN A 202 7.91 3.99 24.92
CA GLN A 202 7.67 4.05 26.37
C GLN A 202 6.85 2.86 26.86
N CYS A 203 5.82 2.43 26.14
CA CYS A 203 5.05 1.23 26.49
C CYS A 203 5.94 -0.02 26.48
N ASN A 204 6.79 -0.19 25.47
CA ASN A 204 7.69 -1.34 25.40
C ASN A 204 8.79 -1.27 26.48
N TYR A 205 9.41 -0.11 26.68
CA TYR A 205 10.41 0.09 27.74
C TYR A 205 9.82 -0.16 29.14
N ASN A 206 8.61 0.33 29.40
CA ASN A 206 7.91 0.10 30.66
C ASN A 206 7.55 -1.38 30.84
N ALA A 207 7.12 -2.08 29.78
CA ALA A 207 6.86 -3.51 29.81
C ALA A 207 8.13 -4.31 30.12
N THR A 208 9.25 -4.02 29.46
CA THR A 208 10.53 -4.69 29.69
C THR A 208 11.08 -4.42 31.10
N ARG A 209 10.90 -3.20 31.62
CA ARG A 209 11.29 -2.85 33.00
C ARG A 209 10.42 -3.55 34.04
N LEU A 210 9.11 -3.67 33.79
CA LEU A 210 8.19 -4.44 34.62
C LEU A 210 8.56 -5.94 34.62
N LEU A 211 8.89 -6.50 33.47
CA LEU A 211 9.37 -7.87 33.33
C LEU A 211 10.68 -8.11 34.08
N GLN A 212 11.68 -7.23 33.93
CA GLN A 212 12.94 -7.32 34.68
C GLN A 212 12.73 -7.24 36.19
N ARG A 213 11.78 -6.41 36.64
CA ARG A 213 11.39 -6.32 38.04
C ARG A 213 10.73 -7.62 38.52
N GLN A 214 9.78 -8.16 37.76
CA GLN A 214 9.12 -9.44 38.08
C GLN A 214 10.14 -10.59 38.13
N MET A 215 11.10 -10.64 37.22
CA MET A 215 12.16 -11.66 37.25
C MET A 215 13.06 -11.56 38.48
N ARG A 216 13.41 -10.34 38.93
CA ARG A 216 14.18 -10.13 40.17
C ARG A 216 13.38 -10.51 41.42
N GLU A 217 12.09 -10.19 41.43
CA GLU A 217 11.17 -10.55 42.53
C GLU A 217 10.94 -12.07 42.58
N SER A 218 10.81 -12.74 41.43
CA SER A 218 10.72 -14.21 41.34
C SER A 218 12.04 -14.93 41.66
N ALA A 219 13.20 -14.32 41.38
CA ALA A 219 14.51 -14.88 41.73
C ALA A 219 14.80 -14.79 43.25
N GLY A 220 14.14 -13.89 43.98
CA GLY A 220 14.25 -13.75 45.43
C GLY A 220 13.30 -14.64 46.23
N GLY A 221 12.28 -15.24 45.59
CA GLY A 221 11.29 -16.11 46.23
C GLY A 221 11.45 -17.56 45.74
N GLY A 222 12.05 -18.42 46.57
CA GLY A 222 12.20 -19.84 46.25
C GLY A 222 10.86 -20.52 45.94
N GLY A 223 10.65 -20.89 44.68
CA GLY A 223 9.46 -21.62 44.24
C GLY A 223 9.22 -21.44 42.75
N GLY A 224 9.74 -22.37 41.94
CA GLY A 224 9.70 -22.30 40.49
C GLY A 224 8.30 -22.36 39.90
N THR A 225 8.00 -21.41 39.02
CA THR A 225 7.40 -21.57 37.68
C THR A 225 7.52 -20.23 36.98
N ALA A 226 8.20 -20.18 35.83
CA ALA A 226 8.37 -18.95 35.06
C ALA A 226 7.00 -18.49 34.49
N PRO A 227 6.61 -17.21 34.63
CA PRO A 227 5.32 -16.73 34.13
C PRO A 227 5.28 -16.71 32.59
N ALA A 228 4.19 -17.22 32.02
CA ALA A 228 3.96 -17.39 30.57
C ALA A 228 4.03 -16.11 29.70
N ALA A 229 4.22 -14.93 30.30
CA ALA A 229 4.46 -13.67 29.60
C ALA A 229 5.83 -13.61 28.89
N ILE A 230 6.70 -14.59 29.14
CA ILE A 230 8.03 -14.75 28.53
C ILE A 230 7.97 -15.00 27.00
N ALA A 231 6.82 -15.37 26.42
CA ALA A 231 6.77 -15.80 25.02
C ALA A 231 6.66 -14.69 23.96
N ASN A 232 6.07 -13.52 24.26
CA ASN A 232 5.53 -12.66 23.18
C ASN A 232 6.11 -11.24 23.06
N GLY A 233 6.89 -10.75 24.03
CA GLY A 233 7.37 -9.35 24.03
C GLY A 233 8.89 -9.19 23.91
N GLY A 234 9.67 -10.07 24.56
CA GLY A 234 11.14 -9.97 24.62
C GLY A 234 11.89 -10.66 23.48
N THR A 235 11.23 -11.60 22.79
CA THR A 235 11.75 -12.33 21.63
C THR A 235 11.90 -11.46 20.37
N ILE A 236 11.25 -10.30 20.32
CA ILE A 236 11.26 -9.39 19.14
C ILE A 236 12.68 -8.91 18.80
N ILE A 237 13.56 -8.74 19.80
CA ILE A 237 14.92 -8.22 19.58
C ILE A 237 15.98 -9.32 19.73
N ALA A 238 15.74 -10.34 20.56
CA ALA A 238 16.71 -11.40 20.80
C ALA A 238 16.78 -12.42 19.66
N ASP A 239 15.64 -12.85 19.10
CA ASP A 239 15.61 -13.90 18.06
C ASP A 239 15.97 -13.37 16.67
N ALA A 240 15.85 -12.06 16.43
CA ALA A 240 16.26 -11.45 15.17
C ALA A 240 17.80 -11.42 15.00
N TYR A 241 18.57 -11.63 16.08
CA TYR A 241 20.02 -11.46 16.07
C TYR A 241 20.81 -12.61 16.73
N SER A 242 20.17 -13.71 17.13
CA SER A 242 20.84 -14.88 17.70
C SER A 242 21.11 -15.97 16.67
N GLU A 243 21.99 -15.68 15.69
CA GLU A 243 23.02 -16.59 15.14
C GLU A 243 24.26 -15.76 14.76
#